data_AF-A0A914WP63-F1
#
_entry.id   AF-A0A914WP63-F1
#
_cell.length_a   1.000
_cell.length_b   1.000
_cell.length_c   1.000
_cell.angle_alpha   90.00
_cell.angle_beta   90.00
_cell.angle_gamma   90.00
#
_symmetry.space_group_name_H-M   'P 1'
#
loop_
_entity.id
_entity.type
_entity.pdbx_description
1 polymer ?
#
loop_
_entity_poly.entity_id
_entity_poly.type
_entity_poly.pdbx_seq_one_letter_code
_entity_poly.pdbx_strand_id
1 'polypeptide(L)'
;MIPIAGSAYTYTYVTMGEFVAWIIGWDLILEYLIDAATVSVGWSRYTVSLLEDVFSTNFSTAFTQAPIIFNEHTHEFTVTGNYFNLPAVVIFLTITVLLMFGIKGPARVNAVAVVIKIFVNLFTTMLRCLKR
;
A
#
# COMPACT_ATOMS: atom_id res chain seq x y z
N MET A 1 8.54 6.77 33.43
CA MET A 1 7.61 7.11 32.33
C MET A 1 8.50 7.57 31.19
N ILE A 2 8.59 6.84 30.07
CA ILE A 2 9.37 7.30 28.92
C ILE A 2 8.39 8.07 28.04
N PRO A 3 8.38 9.41 28.04
CA PRO A 3 7.37 10.21 27.37
C PRO A 3 7.92 10.62 26.01
N ILE A 4 8.11 9.65 25.14
CA ILE A 4 8.33 9.88 23.72
C ILE A 4 7.44 8.86 23.04
N ALA A 5 6.74 9.23 21.98
CA ALA A 5 6.08 8.27 21.09
C ALA A 5 7.18 7.41 20.45
N GLY A 6 7.73 6.49 21.24
CA GLY A 6 8.84 5.65 20.87
C GLY A 6 8.33 4.64 19.87
N SER A 7 8.81 4.76 18.64
CA SER A 7 8.74 3.65 17.68
C SER A 7 9.15 2.33 18.36
N ALA A 8 8.67 1.19 17.86
CA ALA A 8 9.07 -0.13 18.35
C ALA A 8 10.60 -0.26 18.49
N TYR A 9 11.36 0.44 17.65
CA TYR A 9 12.81 0.63 17.78
C TYR A 9 13.25 1.17 19.15
N THR A 10 12.71 2.32 19.58
CA THR A 10 13.12 3.01 20.82
C THR A 10 12.78 2.17 22.04
N TYR A 11 11.62 1.51 22.04
CA TYR A 11 11.24 0.60 23.12
C TYR A 11 12.19 -0.62 23.21
N THR A 12 12.51 -1.21 22.07
CA THR A 12 13.42 -2.36 21.98
C THR A 12 14.84 -1.98 22.41
N TYR A 13 15.31 -0.80 22.03
CA TYR A 13 16.63 -0.30 22.41
C TYR A 13 16.78 -0.21 23.93
N VAL A 14 15.77 0.31 24.62
CA VAL A 14 15.79 0.50 26.08
C VAL A 14 15.69 -0.83 26.83
N THR A 15 14.97 -1.81 26.29
CA THR A 15 14.67 -3.08 26.99
C THR A 15 15.62 -4.22 26.66
N MET A 16 16.08 -4.30 25.40
CA MET A 16 16.84 -5.43 24.85
C MET A 16 18.20 -5.05 24.27
N GLY A 17 18.52 -3.75 24.20
CA GLY A 17 19.81 -3.25 23.72
C GLY A 17 19.85 -2.96 22.22
N GLU A 18 21.00 -2.45 21.78
CA GLU A 18 21.21 -1.89 20.44
C GLU A 18 21.04 -2.90 19.31
N PHE A 19 21.63 -4.10 19.46
CA PHE A 19 21.61 -5.11 18.40
C PHE A 19 20.18 -5.52 18.02
N VAL A 20 19.33 -5.78 19.02
CA VAL A 20 17.93 -6.16 18.78
C VAL A 20 17.14 -4.98 18.21
N ALA A 21 17.36 -3.77 18.73
CA ALA A 21 16.72 -2.57 18.20
C ALA A 21 17.08 -2.31 16.73
N TRP A 22 18.35 -2.50 16.36
CA TRP A 22 18.82 -2.36 14.97
C TRP A 22 18.09 -3.30 14.01
N ILE A 23 17.86 -4.56 14.40
CA ILE A 23 17.06 -5.52 13.62
C ILE A 23 15.63 -5.00 13.44
N ILE A 24 14.98 -4.53 14.51
CA ILE A 24 13.63 -3.96 14.44
C ILE A 24 13.58 -2.70 13.57
N GLY A 25 14.64 -1.91 13.56
CA GLY A 25 14.75 -0.74 12.67
C GLY A 25 14.64 -1.14 11.20
N TRP A 26 15.35 -2.20 10.79
CA TRP A 26 15.27 -2.73 9.43
C TRP A 26 13.91 -3.35 9.11
N ASP A 27 13.34 -4.10 10.05
CA ASP A 27 12.01 -4.70 9.90
C ASP A 27 10.93 -3.63 9.61
N LEU A 28 10.91 -2.55 10.40
CA LEU A 28 9.98 -1.43 10.19
C LEU A 28 10.17 -0.76 8.82
N ILE A 29 11.40 -0.58 8.37
CA ILE A 29 11.67 0.02 7.05
C ILE A 29 11.14 -0.89 5.94
N LEU A 30 11.38 -2.20 6.03
CA LEU A 30 10.90 -3.18 5.06
C LEU A 30 9.37 -3.28 5.06
N GLU A 31 8.75 -3.29 6.24
CA GLU A 31 7.30 -3.31 6.40
C GLU A 31 6.65 -2.11 5.69
N TYR A 32 7.12 -0.89 5.98
CA TYR A 32 6.57 0.31 5.35
C TYR A 32 6.84 0.37 3.84
N LEU A 33 7.98 -0.15 3.38
CA LEU A 33 8.30 -0.21 1.96
C LEU A 33 7.33 -1.13 1.21
N ILE A 34 7.06 -2.31 1.75
CA ILE A 34 6.15 -3.29 1.14
C ILE A 34 4.70 -2.78 1.18
N ASP A 35 4.28 -2.17 2.29
CA ASP A 35 2.93 -1.59 2.42
C ASP A 35 2.70 -0.48 1.39
N ALA A 36 3.62 0.48 1.30
CA ALA A 36 3.55 1.57 0.33
C ALA A 36 3.55 1.08 -1.13
N ALA A 37 4.36 0.07 -1.45
CA ALA A 37 4.37 -0.55 -2.77
C ALA A 37 3.04 -1.24 -3.09
N THR A 38 2.49 -2.02 -2.14
CA THR A 38 1.25 -2.77 -2.31
C THR A 38 0.06 -1.83 -2.53
N VAL A 39 -0.05 -0.75 -1.74
CA VAL A 39 -1.12 0.25 -1.88
C VAL A 39 -1.04 0.96 -3.24
N SER A 40 0.16 1.35 -3.66
CA SER A 40 0.37 2.04 -4.95
C SER A 40 0.00 1.16 -6.15
N VAL A 41 0.36 -0.13 -6.11
CA VAL A 41 -0.02 -1.11 -7.15
C VAL A 41 -1.53 -1.37 -7.13
N GLY A 42 -2.16 -1.45 -5.95
CA GLY A 42 -3.60 -1.59 -5.82
C GLY A 42 -4.37 -0.44 -6.46
N TRP A 43 -3.95 0.80 -6.19
CA TRP A 43 -4.57 1.99 -6.78
C TRP A 43 -4.33 2.10 -8.28
N SER A 44 -3.14 1.75 -8.76
CA SER A 44 -2.82 1.73 -10.19
C SER A 44 -3.83 0.92 -11.01
N ARG A 45 -4.23 -0.26 -10.53
CA ARG A 45 -5.22 -1.10 -11.23
C ARG A 45 -6.55 -0.38 -11.41
N TYR A 46 -7.07 0.24 -10.35
CA TYR A 46 -8.31 1.01 -10.42
C TYR A 46 -8.19 2.24 -11.32
N THR A 47 -7.05 2.93 -11.28
CA THR A 47 -6.79 4.10 -12.15
C THR A 47 -6.76 3.69 -13.62
N VAL A 48 -6.09 2.60 -13.97
CA VAL A 48 -6.05 2.10 -15.36
C VAL A 48 -7.45 1.73 -15.82
N SER A 49 -8.20 0.92 -15.06
CA SER A 49 -9.57 0.54 -15.44
C SER A 49 -10.49 1.75 -15.61
N LEU A 50 -10.41 2.75 -14.73
CA LEU A 50 -11.19 3.98 -14.87
C LEU A 50 -10.82 4.75 -16.14
N LEU A 51 -9.53 4.87 -16.45
CA LEU A 51 -9.08 5.55 -17.68
C LEU A 51 -9.53 4.79 -18.93
N GLU A 52 -9.49 3.45 -18.92
CA GLU A 52 -9.97 2.63 -20.03
C GLU A 52 -11.46 2.84 -20.27
N ASP A 53 -12.27 2.85 -19.20
CA ASP A 53 -13.71 3.10 -19.28
C ASP A 53 -14.03 4.51 -19.78
N VAL A 54 -13.32 5.53 -19.26
CA VAL A 54 -13.57 6.95 -19.60
C VAL A 54 -13.15 7.28 -21.03
N PHE A 55 -11.99 6.78 -21.46
CA PHE A 55 -11.46 7.08 -22.80
C PHE A 55 -11.88 6.06 -23.85
N SER A 56 -12.54 4.95 -23.44
CA SER A 56 -12.89 3.83 -24.33
C SER A 56 -11.69 3.30 -25.11
N THR A 57 -10.51 3.33 -24.49
CA THR A 57 -9.23 2.90 -25.08
C THR A 57 -8.55 1.89 -24.17
N ASN A 58 -7.95 0.85 -24.73
CA ASN A 58 -7.14 -0.09 -23.96
C ASN A 58 -5.71 0.44 -23.81
N PHE A 59 -5.21 0.54 -22.58
CA PHE A 59 -3.81 0.91 -22.36
C PHE A 59 -2.89 -0.29 -22.52
N SER A 60 -1.69 -0.06 -23.04
CA SER A 60 -0.70 -1.13 -23.20
C SER A 60 -0.29 -1.71 -21.84
N THR A 61 -0.36 -3.04 -21.72
CA THR A 61 0.06 -3.77 -20.51
C THR A 61 1.54 -3.58 -20.18
N ALA A 62 2.35 -3.21 -21.18
CA ALA A 62 3.79 -3.03 -21.06
C ALA A 62 4.17 -1.98 -20.00
N PHE A 63 3.32 -0.97 -19.77
CA PHE A 63 3.56 0.12 -18.82
C PHE A 63 2.55 0.17 -17.67
N THR A 64 1.54 -0.70 -17.64
CA THR A 64 0.49 -0.70 -16.61
C THR A 64 0.60 -1.87 -15.65
N GLN A 65 1.43 -2.87 -15.97
CA GLN A 65 1.60 -4.07 -15.16
C GLN A 65 3.07 -4.35 -14.81
N ALA A 66 3.27 -5.18 -13.79
CA ALA A 66 4.60 -5.58 -13.34
C ALA A 66 5.24 -6.63 -14.30
N PRO A 67 6.58 -6.63 -14.42
CA PRO A 67 7.33 -7.59 -15.24
C PRO A 67 7.22 -9.03 -14.74
N ILE A 68 7.01 -9.20 -13.42
CA ILE A 68 6.91 -10.49 -12.75
C ILE A 68 5.58 -10.50 -12.00
N ILE A 69 4.78 -11.54 -12.25
CA ILE A 69 3.51 -11.76 -11.55
C ILE A 69 3.54 -13.15 -10.95
N PHE A 70 3.10 -13.25 -9.69
CA PHE A 70 2.86 -14.52 -9.04
C PHE A 70 1.44 -14.99 -9.35
N ASN A 71 1.29 -16.20 -9.88
CA ASN A 71 0.00 -16.80 -10.13
C ASN A 71 -0.43 -17.65 -8.93
N GLU A 72 -1.50 -17.24 -8.26
CA GLU A 72 -2.04 -17.93 -7.07
C GLU A 72 -2.56 -19.34 -7.37
N HIS A 73 -2.92 -19.65 -8.62
CA HIS A 73 -3.46 -20.97 -8.98
C HIS A 73 -2.37 -21.97 -9.33
N THR A 74 -1.30 -21.53 -10.00
CA THR A 74 -0.19 -22.40 -10.40
C THR A 74 0.99 -22.35 -9.43
N HIS A 75 1.00 -21.40 -8.48
CA HIS A 75 2.08 -21.15 -7.53
C HIS A 75 3.42 -20.86 -8.22
N GLU A 76 3.38 -20.27 -9.42
CA GLU A 76 4.55 -19.99 -10.25
C GLU A 76 4.71 -18.50 -10.51
N PHE A 77 5.96 -18.06 -10.63
CA PHE A 77 6.31 -16.73 -11.09
C PHE A 77 6.38 -16.73 -12.61
N THR A 78 5.57 -15.91 -13.26
CA THR A 78 5.59 -15.74 -14.72
C THR A 78 6.18 -14.39 -15.09
N VAL A 79 7.14 -14.40 -16.01
CA VAL A 79 7.68 -13.18 -16.64
C VAL A 79 6.70 -12.76 -17.74
N THR A 80 6.10 -11.58 -17.59
CA THR A 80 5.01 -11.12 -18.46
C THR A 80 5.49 -10.40 -19.72
N GLY A 81 6.78 -10.06 -19.80
CA GLY A 81 7.33 -9.21 -20.86
C GLY A 81 6.98 -7.73 -20.73
N ASN A 82 6.28 -7.34 -19.66
CA ASN A 82 6.02 -5.94 -19.34
C ASN A 82 7.28 -5.29 -18.74
N TYR A 83 7.41 -3.96 -18.86
CA TYR A 83 8.57 -3.25 -18.33
C TYR A 83 8.39 -2.90 -16.86
N PHE A 84 7.41 -2.07 -16.53
CA PHE A 84 7.10 -1.66 -15.17
C PHE A 84 5.72 -1.00 -15.08
N ASN A 85 5.16 -0.90 -13.87
CA ASN A 85 3.88 -0.26 -13.62
C ASN A 85 4.04 1.25 -13.44
N LEU A 86 3.98 2.00 -14.53
CA LEU A 86 4.13 3.46 -14.56
C LEU A 86 3.06 4.18 -13.72
N PRO A 87 1.74 3.85 -13.78
CA PRO A 87 0.75 4.50 -12.93
C PRO A 87 1.03 4.31 -11.42
N ALA A 88 1.51 3.14 -11.00
CA ALA A 88 1.87 2.90 -9.60
C ALA A 88 3.03 3.79 -9.16
N VAL A 89 4.05 3.98 -10.01
CA VAL A 89 5.17 4.88 -9.74
C VAL A 89 4.70 6.33 -9.60
N VAL A 90 3.81 6.78 -10.50
CA VAL A 90 3.25 8.14 -10.43
C VAL A 90 2.45 8.35 -9.14
N ILE A 91 1.64 7.38 -8.74
CA ILE A 91 0.88 7.43 -7.48
C ILE A 91 1.82 7.50 -6.28
N PHE A 92 2.82 6.61 -6.22
CA PHE A 92 3.81 6.60 -5.14
C PHE A 92 4.55 7.94 -5.00
N LEU A 93 5.03 8.50 -6.11
CA LEU A 93 5.72 9.79 -6.13
C LEU A 93 4.79 10.92 -5.70
N THR A 94 3.53 10.91 -6.16
CA THR A 94 2.54 11.93 -5.79
C THR A 94 2.27 11.91 -4.29
N ILE A 95 2.06 10.73 -3.70
CA ILE A 95 1.85 10.57 -2.26
C ILE A 95 3.10 10.99 -1.49
N THR A 96 4.30 10.62 -1.95
CA THR A 96 5.57 11.01 -1.33
C THR A 96 5.72 12.53 -1.30
N VAL A 97 5.47 13.21 -2.43
CA VAL A 97 5.51 14.67 -2.52
C VAL A 97 4.48 15.32 -1.60
N LEU A 98 3.25 14.80 -1.57
CA LEU A 98 2.20 15.29 -0.68
C LEU A 98 2.60 15.15 0.80
N LEU A 99 3.23 14.03 1.18
CA LEU A 99 3.73 13.80 2.54
C LEU A 99 4.88 14.74 2.90
N MET A 100 5.78 15.04 1.96
CA MET A 100 6.89 15.99 2.17
C MET A 100 6.39 17.40 2.51
N PHE A 101 5.28 17.84 1.91
CA PHE A 101 4.66 19.13 2.24
C PHE A 101 3.95 19.16 3.60
N GLY A 102 3.87 18.02 4.30
CA GLY A 102 3.35 17.91 5.65
C GLY A 102 1.83 17.87 5.68
N ILE A 103 1.28 16.68 5.94
CA ILE A 103 -0.17 16.52 6.16
C ILE A 103 -0.49 16.92 7.60
N LYS A 104 -0.71 18.22 7.83
CA LYS A 104 -1.34 18.70 9.08
C LYS A 104 -2.85 18.45 9.03
N GLY A 105 -3.23 17.18 8.93
CA GLY A 105 -4.62 16.78 8.90
C GLY A 105 -5.25 16.87 10.29
N PRO A 106 -6.45 17.47 10.45
CA PRO A 106 -7.16 17.39 11.72
C PRO A 106 -7.61 15.95 11.97
N ALA A 107 -7.58 15.50 13.24
CA ALA A 107 -7.96 14.14 13.66
C ALA A 107 -9.33 13.66 13.12
N ARG A 108 -10.22 14.60 12.77
CA ARG A 108 -11.51 14.33 12.13
C ARG A 108 -11.39 13.66 10.75
N VAL A 109 -10.41 14.02 9.92
CA VAL A 109 -10.22 13.41 8.60
C VAL A 109 -9.84 11.94 8.75
N ASN A 110 -8.96 11.62 9.70
CA ASN A 110 -8.59 10.23 9.98
C ASN A 110 -9.78 9.44 10.52
N ALA A 111 -10.57 10.00 11.45
CA ALA A 111 -11.76 9.34 11.99
C ALA A 111 -12.78 9.00 10.88
N VAL A 112 -13.04 9.94 9.96
CA VAL A 112 -13.92 9.70 8.80
C VAL A 112 -13.37 8.58 7.92
N ALA A 113 -12.07 8.59 7.61
CA ALA A 113 -11.44 7.54 6.82
C ALA A 113 -11.58 6.16 7.47
N VAL A 114 -11.44 6.07 8.80
CA VAL A 114 -11.62 4.81 9.55
C VAL A 114 -13.06 4.31 9.46
N VAL A 115 -14.05 5.19 9.65
CA VAL A 115 -15.48 4.81 9.53
C VAL A 115 -15.78 4.28 8.13
N ILE A 116 -15.29 4.93 7.08
CA ILE A 116 -15.46 4.48 5.69
C ILE A 116 -14.82 3.09 5.49
N LYS A 117 -13.58 2.89 5.97
CA LYS A 117 -12.87 1.59 5.87
C LYS A 117 -13.67 0.45 6.51
N ILE A 118 -14.18 0.67 7.73
CA ILE A 118 -14.97 -0.33 8.46
C ILE A 118 -16.28 -0.63 7.71
N PHE A 119 -16.97 0.40 7.22
CA PHE A 119 -18.20 0.24 6.46
C PHE A 119 -17.99 -0.62 5.21
N VAL A 120 -16.97 -0.31 4.40
CA VAL A 120 -16.66 -1.05 3.16
C VAL A 120 -16.33 -2.52 3.46
N ASN A 121 -15.55 -2.79 4.50
CA ASN A 121 -15.20 -4.17 4.89
C ASN A 121 -16.42 -4.96 5.37
N LEU A 122 -17.29 -4.35 6.18
CA LEU A 122 -18.53 -4.99 6.64
C LEU A 122 -19.50 -5.25 5.48
N PHE A 123 -19.69 -4.26 4.61
CA PHE A 123 -20.59 -4.36 3.47
C PHE A 123 -20.15 -5.48 2.51
N THR A 124 -18.86 -5.52 2.15
CA THR A 124 -18.32 -6.58 1.27
C THR A 124 -18.42 -7.97 1.91
N THR A 125 -18.21 -8.08 3.23
CA THR A 125 -18.36 -9.34 3.95
C THR A 125 -19.83 -9.81 3.99
N MET A 126 -20.77 -8.90 4.29
CA MET A 126 -22.20 -9.21 4.31
C MET A 126 -22.71 -9.65 2.93
N LEU A 127 -22.31 -8.94 1.86
CA LEU A 127 -22.64 -9.31 0.48
C LEU A 127 -22.13 -10.71 0.12
N ARG A 128 -20.91 -11.08 0.55
CA ARG A 128 -20.37 -12.42 0.33
C ARG A 128 -21.16 -13.48 1.09
N CYS A 129 -21.62 -13.19 2.32
CA CYS A 129 -22.49 -14.09 3.08
C CYS A 129 -23.88 -14.26 2.45
N LEU A 130 -24.43 -13.23 1.79
CA LEU A 130 -25.74 -13.29 1.14
C LEU A 130 -25.73 -14.04 -0.20
N LYS A 131 -24.57 -14.08 -0.89
CA LYS A 131 -24.39 -14.77 -2.18
C LYS A 131 -23.91 -16.23 -2.03
N ARG A 132 -23.69 -16.71 -0.81
CA ARG A 132 -23.46 -18.13 -0.49
C ARG A 132 -24.78 -18.78 -0.11
#